data_AF-A0A1W9NWS0-F1
#
_entry.id   AF-A0A1W9NWS0-F1
#
_cell.length_a   1.000
_cell.length_b   1.000
_cell.length_c   1.000
_cell.angle_alpha   90.00
_cell.angle_beta   90.00
_cell.angle_gamma   90.00
#
_symmetry.space_group_name_H-M   'P 1'
#
loop_
_entity.id
_entity.type
_entity.pdbx_description
1 polymer ?
#
loop_
_entity_poly.entity_id
_entity_poly.type
_entity_poly.pdbx_seq_one_letter_code
_entity_poly.pdbx_strand_id
1 'polypeptide(L)'
;MMDSNARKELKVFINDKQVSRWIFLEKLQLCFKLVPNDGGWKDVEYSKGLEICKRIISRATDSNDIKVSGTLVEELQRESMITKLFSEGKVVIGGVQ
;
A
#
# COMPACT_ATOMS: atom_id res chain seq x y z
N MET A 1 4.83 10.03 -23.27
CA MET A 1 5.07 10.28 -21.82
C MET A 1 5.18 8.91 -21.15
N MET A 2 6.28 8.62 -20.46
CA MET A 2 6.49 7.31 -19.82
C MET A 2 5.49 7.12 -18.68
N ASP A 3 4.62 6.13 -18.88
CA ASP A 3 3.54 5.66 -18.02
C ASP A 3 4.10 5.16 -16.68
N SER A 4 4.43 6.09 -15.78
CA SER A 4 5.10 5.82 -14.50
C SER A 4 4.18 5.19 -13.46
N ASN A 5 2.91 4.91 -13.81
CA ASN A 5 1.90 4.36 -12.91
C ASN A 5 1.85 2.82 -12.89
N ALA A 6 2.62 2.13 -13.73
CA ALA A 6 2.54 0.67 -13.83
C ALA A 6 3.18 -0.07 -12.65
N ARG A 7 4.25 0.47 -12.05
CA ARG A 7 4.99 -0.16 -10.96
C ARG A 7 4.83 0.65 -9.68
N LYS A 8 4.25 0.02 -8.66
CA LYS A 8 4.04 0.59 -7.34
C LYS A 8 4.88 -0.16 -6.32
N GLU A 9 5.31 0.54 -5.28
CA GLU A 9 6.19 -0.02 -4.25
C GLU A 9 5.76 0.37 -2.84
N LEU A 10 5.88 -0.58 -1.91
CA LEU A 10 5.78 -0.36 -0.48
C LEU A 10 7.00 -0.96 0.22
N LYS A 11 7.75 -0.13 0.94
CA LYS A 11 8.80 -0.55 1.87
C LYS A 11 8.27 -0.45 3.29
N VAL A 12 8.56 -1.47 4.08
CA VAL A 12 8.13 -1.56 5.48
C VAL A 12 9.34 -1.65 6.37
N PHE A 13 9.41 -0.77 7.36
CA PHE A 13 10.49 -0.67 8.31
C PHE A 13 9.96 -0.87 9.73
N ILE A 14 10.73 -1.60 10.54
CA ILE A 14 10.51 -1.71 11.98
C ILE A 14 11.83 -1.34 12.66
N ASN A 15 11.81 -0.38 13.59
CA ASN A 15 13.04 0.14 14.23
C ASN A 15 14.13 0.53 13.21
N ASP A 16 13.73 1.25 12.16
CA ASP A 16 14.57 1.70 11.04
C ASP A 16 15.24 0.59 10.19
N LYS A 17 14.91 -0.68 10.44
CA LYS A 17 15.33 -1.80 9.61
C LYS A 17 14.22 -2.16 8.63
N GLN A 18 14.55 -2.21 7.34
CA GLN A 18 13.59 -2.68 6.33
C GLN A 18 13.30 -4.16 6.57
N VAL A 19 12.06 -4.52 6.90
CA VAL A 19 11.64 -5.90 7.18
C VAL A 19 10.90 -6.53 6.01
N SER A 20 10.33 -5.72 5.13
CA SER A 20 9.78 -6.20 3.87
C SER A 20 9.71 -5.11 2.81
N ARG A 21 9.70 -5.54 1.55
CA ARG A 21 9.45 -4.68 0.38
C ARG A 21 8.45 -5.37 -0.52
N TRP A 22 7.52 -4.61 -1.07
CA TRP A 22 6.45 -5.09 -1.92
C TRP A 22 6.48 -4.32 -3.23
N ILE A 23 6.31 -5.02 -4.34
CA ILE A 23 6.18 -4.44 -5.68
C ILE A 23 4.85 -4.90 -6.26
N PHE A 24 4.10 -3.97 -6.81
CA PHE A 24 2.87 -4.23 -7.55
C PHE A 24 3.05 -3.78 -8.99
N LEU A 25 2.71 -4.65 -9.93
CA LEU A 25 2.64 -4.35 -11.35
C LEU A 25 1.17 -4.35 -11.75
N GLU A 26 0.52 -3.20 -11.67
CA GLU A 26 -0.94 -3.08 -11.75
C GLU A 26 -1.49 -3.58 -13.10
N LYS A 27 -0.87 -3.18 -14.21
CA LYS A 27 -1.29 -3.62 -15.55
C LYS A 27 -1.16 -5.13 -15.77
N LEU A 28 -0.26 -5.77 -15.03
CA LEU A 28 -0.01 -7.21 -15.11
C LEU A 28 -0.73 -7.99 -14.01
N GLN A 29 -1.36 -7.31 -13.04
CA GLN A 29 -1.95 -7.91 -11.86
C GLN A 29 -0.96 -8.82 -11.11
N LEU A 30 0.30 -8.39 -10.99
CA LEU A 30 1.35 -9.14 -10.29
C LEU A 30 1.75 -8.43 -9.00
N CYS A 31 2.00 -9.20 -7.95
CA CYS A 31 2.52 -8.72 -6.68
C CYS A 31 3.71 -9.56 -6.24
N PHE A 32 4.78 -8.89 -5.84
CA PHE A 32 6.00 -9.52 -5.36
C PHE A 32 6.33 -9.01 -3.97
N LYS A 33 6.74 -9.92 -3.10
CA LYS A 33 7.22 -9.63 -1.75
C LYS A 33 8.68 -10.03 -1.62
N LEU A 34 9.50 -9.15 -1.09
CA LEU A 34 10.85 -9.43 -0.65
C LEU A 34 10.89 -9.34 0.88
N VAL A 35 11.36 -10.42 1.51
CA VAL A 35 11.75 -10.43 2.91
C VAL A 35 13.28 -10.54 2.95
N PRO A 36 13.99 -9.62 3.65
CA PRO A 36 15.43 -9.74 3.79
C PRO A 36 15.80 -11.10 4.39
N ASN A 37 16.83 -11.74 3.84
CA ASN A 37 17.35 -13.05 4.26
C ASN A 37 16.48 -14.29 3.90
N ASP A 38 15.36 -14.11 3.21
CA ASP A 38 14.42 -15.20 2.90
C ASP A 38 14.57 -15.76 1.46
N GLY A 39 15.73 -15.54 0.84
CA GLY A 39 16.10 -16.14 -0.45
C GLY A 39 15.61 -15.41 -1.72
N GLY A 40 15.00 -14.23 -1.61
CA GLY A 40 14.67 -13.38 -2.75
C GLY A 40 13.20 -12.96 -2.84
N TRP A 41 12.77 -12.61 -4.06
CA TRP A 41 11.39 -12.19 -4.32
C TRP A 41 10.47 -13.40 -4.40
N LYS A 42 9.34 -13.31 -3.70
CA LYS A 42 8.25 -14.29 -3.75
C LYS A 42 7.05 -13.70 -4.45
N ASP A 43 6.43 -14.48 -5.31
CA ASP A 43 5.14 -14.14 -5.91
C ASP A 43 4.03 -14.22 -4.85
N VAL A 44 3.12 -13.26 -4.89
CA VAL A 44 1.93 -13.20 -4.05
C VAL A 44 0.77 -12.82 -4.94
N GLU A 45 -0.39 -13.43 -4.73
CA GLU A 45 -1.62 -13.02 -5.41
C GLU A 45 -1.88 -11.51 -5.19
N TYR A 46 -2.18 -10.78 -6.26
CA TYR A 46 -2.29 -9.32 -6.28
C TYR A 46 -3.26 -8.78 -5.22
N SER A 47 -4.49 -9.29 -5.21
CA SER A 47 -5.55 -8.86 -4.28
C SER A 47 -5.15 -9.10 -2.82
N LYS A 48 -4.63 -10.31 -2.53
CA LYS A 48 -4.10 -10.64 -1.21
C LYS A 48 -2.94 -9.73 -0.80
N GLY A 49 -2.03 -9.42 -1.72
CA GLY A 49 -0.93 -8.48 -1.50
C GLY A 49 -1.45 -7.09 -1.11
N LEU A 50 -2.44 -6.57 -1.83
CA LEU A 50 -3.07 -5.28 -1.54
C LEU A 50 -3.71 -5.25 -0.16
N GLU A 51 -4.49 -6.28 0.20
CA GLU A 51 -5.09 -6.39 1.53
C GLU A 51 -4.05 -6.36 2.65
N ILE A 52 -2.95 -7.11 2.49
CA ILE A 52 -1.85 -7.12 3.46
C ILE A 52 -1.22 -5.72 3.57
N CYS A 53 -0.95 -5.06 2.44
CA CYS A 53 -0.38 -3.71 2.42
C CYS A 53 -1.31 -2.68 3.09
N LYS A 54 -2.62 -2.74 2.85
CA LYS A 54 -3.63 -1.91 3.53
C LYS A 54 -3.57 -2.08 5.04
N ARG A 55 -3.49 -3.32 5.54
CA ARG A 55 -3.35 -3.61 6.99
C ARG A 55 -2.04 -3.11 7.57
N ILE A 56 -0.93 -3.22 6.84
CA ILE A 56 0.37 -2.70 7.29
C ILE A 56 0.33 -1.18 7.43
N ILE A 57 -0.18 -0.48 6.42
CA ILE A 57 -0.29 0.99 6.44
C ILE A 57 -1.22 1.47 7.55
N SER A 58 -2.36 0.78 7.75
CA SER A 58 -3.25 1.06 8.88
C SER A 58 -2.50 0.97 10.21
N ARG A 59 -1.77 -0.13 10.45
CA ARG A 59 -0.99 -0.30 11.69
C ARG A 59 0.14 0.72 11.84
N ALA A 60 0.78 1.11 10.74
CA ALA A 60 1.80 2.17 10.73
C ALA A 60 1.22 3.56 11.09
N THR A 61 -0.09 3.74 10.96
CA THR A 61 -0.77 4.96 11.41
C THR A 61 -0.98 4.96 12.92
N ASP A 62 -1.14 3.78 13.52
CA ASP A 62 -1.46 3.60 14.95
C ASP A 62 -0.21 3.34 15.83
N SER A 63 0.95 3.03 15.23
CA SER A 63 2.19 2.66 15.95
C SER A 63 3.41 3.41 15.41
N ASN A 64 4.20 3.98 16.31
CA ASN A 64 5.44 4.70 15.98
C ASN A 64 6.60 3.78 15.57
N ASP A 65 6.52 2.49 15.88
CA ASP A 65 7.58 1.52 15.62
C ASP A 65 7.62 1.05 14.15
N ILE A 66 6.52 1.27 13.41
CA ILE A 66 6.33 0.84 12.03
C ILE A 66 6.36 2.07 11.11
N LYS A 67 7.34 2.11 10.21
CA LYS A 67 7.39 3.14 9.16
C LYS A 67 7.13 2.49 7.79
N VAL A 68 6.36 3.17 6.95
CA VAL A 68 6.08 2.74 5.58
C VAL A 68 6.47 3.83 4.59
N SER A 69 7.00 3.45 3.43
CA SER A 69 7.32 4.41 2.36
C SER A 69 7.16 3.80 0.97
N GLY A 70 6.97 4.64 -0.04
CA GLY A 70 6.83 4.24 -1.43
C GLY A 70 5.50 4.69 -2.05
N THR A 71 5.42 4.60 -3.38
CA THR A 71 4.29 5.13 -4.17
C THR A 71 2.95 4.47 -3.84
N LEU A 72 2.98 3.21 -3.38
CA LEU A 72 1.76 2.51 -2.96
C LEU A 72 1.18 3.09 -1.66
N VAL A 73 2.01 3.68 -0.80
CA VAL A 73 1.54 4.27 0.47
C VAL A 73 0.60 5.43 0.19
N GLU A 74 0.99 6.34 -0.71
CA GLU A 74 0.24 7.55 -1.02
C GLU A 74 -1.15 7.23 -1.58
N GLU A 75 -1.25 6.20 -2.43
CA GLU A 75 -2.52 5.75 -2.99
C GLU A 75 -3.39 5.08 -1.93
N LEU A 76 -2.83 4.15 -1.15
CA LEU A 76 -3.60 3.40 -0.16
C LEU A 76 -4.02 4.26 1.03
N GLN A 77 -3.21 5.24 1.43
CA GLN A 77 -3.59 6.24 2.44
C GLN A 77 -4.72 7.14 1.93
N ARG A 78 -4.67 7.56 0.67
CA ARG A 78 -5.73 8.35 0.05
C ARG A 78 -7.04 7.56 0.00
N GLU A 79 -7.00 6.29 -0.45
CA GLU A 79 -8.18 5.41 -0.41
C GLU A 79 -8.74 5.30 1.02
N SER A 80 -7.88 5.01 2.01
CA SER A 80 -8.31 4.85 3.40
C SER A 80 -8.89 6.13 4.01
N MET A 81 -8.30 7.30 3.71
CA MET A 81 -8.82 8.59 4.14
C MET A 81 -10.16 8.91 3.48
N ILE A 82 -10.29 8.65 2.19
CA ILE A 82 -11.54 8.79 1.45
C ILE A 82 -12.62 7.90 2.09
N THR A 83 -12.33 6.62 2.35
CA THR A 83 -13.29 5.72 3.00
C THR A 83 -13.71 6.20 4.39
N LYS A 84 -12.76 6.69 5.21
CA LYS A 84 -13.09 7.27 6.53
C LYS A 84 -13.99 8.51 6.40
N LEU A 85 -13.66 9.43 5.49
CA LEU A 85 -14.45 10.63 5.23
C LEU A 85 -15.88 10.33 4.74
N PHE A 86 -16.06 9.30 3.90
CA PHE A 86 -17.38 8.80 3.51
C PHE A 86 -18.13 8.18 4.68
N SER A 87 -17.47 7.34 5.49
CA SER A 87 -18.08 6.68 6.64
C SER A 87 -18.47 7.66 7.75
N GLU A 88 -17.78 8.80 7.87
CA GLU A 88 -18.11 9.89 8.80
C GLU A 88 -19.13 10.89 8.21
N GLY A 89 -19.65 10.66 6.99
CA GLY A 89 -20.62 11.54 6.34
C GLY A 89 -20.08 12.92 5.96
N LYS A 90 -18.75 13.11 5.93
CA LYS A 90 -18.10 14.41 5.70
C LYS A 90 -17.83 14.71 4.22
N VAL A 91 -18.06 13.75 3.31
CA VAL A 91 -17.99 13.97 1.86
C VAL A 91 -19.38 13.89 1.27
N VAL A 92 -19.97 15.06 1.02
CA VAL A 92 -21.15 15.20 0.16
C VAL A 92 -20.62 15.33 -1.27
N ILE A 93 -20.56 14.22 -2.01
CA ILE A 93 -20.52 14.32 -3.47
C ILE A 93 -21.92 14.79 -3.86
N GLY A 94 -22.06 16.09 -4.12
CA GLY A 94 -23.30 16.67 -4.60
C GLY A 94 -23.82 15.86 -5.77
N GLY A 95 -24.95 15.19 -5.57
CA GLY A 95 -25.73 14.60 -6.64
C GLY A 95 -26.16 15.71 -7.57
N VAL A 96 -25.65 15.68 -8.80
CA VAL A 96 -26.22 16.41 -9.91
C VAL A 96 -27.07 15.41 -10.68
N GLN A 97 -28.33 15.28 -10.29
CA GLN A 97 -29.49 15.23 -11.18
C GLN A 97 -30.78 15.40 -10.40
#